data_AF-K1X925-F1
#
_entry.id   AF-K1X925-F1
#
_cell.length_a   1.000
_cell.length_b   1.000
_cell.length_c   1.000
_cell.angle_alpha   90.00
_cell.angle_beta   90.00
_cell.angle_gamma   90.00
#
_symmetry.space_group_name_H-M   'P 1'
#
loop_
_entity.id
_entity.type
_entity.pdbx_description
1 polymer ?
#
loop_
_entity_poly.entity_id
_entity_poly.type
_entity_poly.pdbx_seq_one_letter_code
_entity_poly.pdbx_strand_id
1 'polypeptide(L)' 'MLNENQVVTRTMISEHIWNDDFDSFSNVINVYINFLRKKIDSNFEKKLIHSIRGTGYILKE' A
#
# COMPACT_ATOMS: atom_id res chain seq x y z
N MET A 1 9.93 1.78 12.04
CA MET A 1 9.21 1.07 10.95
C MET A 1 10.08 1.07 9.69
N LEU A 2 9.94 0.06 8.80
CA LEU A 2 10.85 -0.11 7.65
C LEU A 2 10.62 0.87 6.48
N ASN A 3 9.43 1.49 6.35
CA ASN A 3 9.08 2.39 5.23
C ASN A 3 8.14 3.55 5.66
N GLU A 4 8.29 4.02 6.90
CA GLU A 4 7.47 5.11 7.43
C GLU A 4 7.87 6.45 6.80
N ASN A 5 6.88 7.28 6.45
CA ASN A 5 7.05 8.55 5.74
C ASN A 5 7.72 8.43 4.35
N GLN A 6 7.78 7.22 3.78
CA GLN A 6 8.32 6.98 2.44
C GLN A 6 7.23 6.56 1.46
N VAL A 7 7.34 7.02 0.22
CA VAL A 7 6.44 6.59 -0.85
C VAL A 7 6.86 5.21 -1.33
N VAL A 8 5.99 4.23 -1.12
CA VAL A 8 6.14 2.87 -1.63
C VAL A 8 5.31 2.74 -2.91
N THR A 9 5.98 2.56 -4.05
CA THR A 9 5.29 2.42 -5.34
C THR A 9 4.62 1.05 -5.44
N ARG A 10 3.63 0.95 -6.33
CA ARG A 10 2.97 -0.34 -6.55
C ARG A 10 3.93 -1.39 -7.14
N THR A 11 4.89 -0.98 -7.96
CA THR A 11 5.95 -1.85 -8.48
C THR A 11 6.81 -2.40 -7.35
N MET A 12 7.26 -1.55 -6.41
CA MET A 12 8.05 -1.99 -5.24
C MET A 12 7.29 -3.01 -4.39
N ILE A 13 5.97 -2.83 -4.21
CA ILE A 13 5.13 -3.78 -3.48
C ILE A 13 5.07 -5.12 -4.23
N SER A 14 4.89 -5.08 -5.55
CA SER A 14 4.82 -6.29 -6.40
C SER A 14 6.13 -7.07 -6.40
N GLU A 15 7.25 -6.38 -6.63
CA GLU A 15 8.60 -6.97 -6.61
C GLU A 15 8.89 -7.64 -5.27
N HIS A 16 8.58 -6.96 -4.16
CA HIS A 16 8.88 -7.49 -2.83
C HIS A 16 8.04 -8.72 -2.43
N ILE A 17 6.79 -8.83 -2.91
CA ILE A 17 5.88 -9.90 -2.52
C ILE A 17 5.91 -11.07 -3.51
N TRP A 18 5.98 -10.77 -4.81
CA TRP A 18 5.77 -11.75 -5.87
C TRP A 18 6.97 -11.95 -6.80
N ASN A 19 8.04 -11.14 -6.72
CA ASN A 19 9.22 -11.21 -7.61
C ASN A 19 8.87 -11.20 -9.12
N ASP A 20 7.71 -10.66 -9.51
CA ASP A 20 7.12 -10.82 -10.85
C ASP A 20 6.56 -9.49 -11.42
N ASP A 21 6.34 -9.46 -12.74
CA ASP A 21 5.96 -8.26 -13.50
C ASP A 21 4.61 -7.68 -13.04
N PHE A 22 4.68 -6.41 -12.63
CA PHE A 22 3.66 -5.62 -11.95
C PHE A 22 2.27 -5.59 -12.62
N ASP A 23 2.21 -5.75 -13.94
CA ASP A 23 0.99 -5.48 -14.71
C ASP A 23 -0.17 -6.45 -14.40
N SER A 24 0.13 -7.70 -14.03
CA SER A 24 -0.89 -8.70 -13.69
C SER A 24 -1.51 -8.50 -12.29
N PHE A 25 -0.84 -7.77 -11.39
CA PHE A 25 -1.22 -7.68 -9.97
C PHE A 25 -1.60 -6.27 -9.50
N SER A 26 -1.62 -5.27 -10.39
CA SER A 26 -1.93 -3.89 -10.06
C SER A 26 -3.29 -3.70 -9.35
N ASN A 27 -4.28 -4.53 -9.70
CA ASN A 27 -5.59 -4.56 -9.04
C ASN A 27 -5.58 -5.33 -7.71
N VAL A 28 -4.75 -6.36 -7.60
CA VAL A 28 -4.62 -7.20 -6.39
C VAL A 28 -4.05 -6.37 -5.24
N ILE A 29 -3.05 -5.52 -5.51
CA ILE A 29 -2.48 -4.60 -4.51
C ILE A 29 -3.57 -3.70 -3.92
N ASN A 30 -4.48 -3.15 -4.74
CA ASN A 30 -5.57 -2.31 -4.24
C ASN A 30 -6.51 -3.09 -3.30
N VAL A 31 -6.79 -4.36 -3.60
CA VAL A 31 -7.63 -5.23 -2.76
C VAL A 31 -6.98 -5.47 -1.41
N TYR A 32 -5.68 -5.82 -1.38
CA TYR A 32 -4.96 -6.04 -0.13
C TYR A 32 -4.81 -4.76 0.70
N ILE A 33 -4.56 -3.61 0.07
CA ILE A 33 -4.53 -2.32 0.79
C ILE A 33 -5.90 -2.01 1.40
N ASN A 34 -6.99 -2.31 0.69
CA ASN A 34 -8.34 -2.13 1.25
C ASN A 34 -8.58 -3.05 2.46
N PHE A 35 -8.15 -4.31 2.39
CA PHE A 35 -8.22 -5.21 3.55
C PHE A 35 -7.34 -4.75 4.71
N LEU A 36 -6.16 -4.21 4.45
CA LEU A 36 -5.27 -3.72 5.47
C LEU A 36 -5.87 -2.49 6.17
N ARG A 37 -6.35 -1.51 5.41
CA ARG A 37 -7.12 -0.36 5.94
C ARG A 37 -8.31 -0.82 6.76
N LYS A 38 -9.02 -1.86 6.30
CA LYS A 38 -10.15 -2.42 7.06
C LYS A 38 -9.74 -2.91 8.45
N LYS A 39 -8.55 -3.49 8.58
CA LYS A 39 -8.03 -4.03 9.84
C LYS A 39 -7.38 -2.98 10.74
N ILE A 40 -6.66 -2.00 10.18
CA ILE A 40 -5.79 -1.10 10.94
C ILE A 40 -6.19 0.38 10.90
N ASP A 41 -7.05 0.80 9.96
CA ASP A 41 -7.46 2.21 9.81
C ASP A 41 -8.96 2.44 10.11
N SER A 42 -9.85 1.46 9.94
CA SER A 42 -11.31 1.68 10.04
C SER A 42 -11.80 2.17 11.39
N ASN A 43 -11.17 1.67 12.47
CA ASN A 43 -11.60 1.89 13.84
C ASN A 43 -10.70 2.90 14.56
N PHE A 44 -9.80 3.57 13.84
CA PHE A 44 -8.82 4.49 14.41
C PHE A 44 -9.06 5.89 13.85
N GLU A 45 -8.97 6.91 14.70
CA GLU A 45 -9.15 8.30 14.28
C GLU A 45 -8.07 8.75 13.29
N LYS A 46 -6.85 8.22 13.44
CA LYS A 46 -5.73 8.47 12.54
C LYS A 46 -5.64 7.37 11.48
N LYS A 47 -5.65 7.78 10.22
CA LYS A 47 -5.41 6.88 9.08
C LYS A 47 -3.92 6.80 8.81
N LEU A 48 -3.36 5.60 8.81
CA LEU A 48 -1.93 5.40 8.60
C LEU A 48 -1.60 5.27 7.11
N ILE A 49 -2.48 4.66 6.30
CA ILE A 49 -2.19 4.38 4.90
C ILE A 49 -2.83 5.42 3.98
N HIS A 50 -2.01 6.25 3.36
CA HIS A 50 -2.46 7.27 2.40
C HIS A 50 -2.17 6.86 0.96
N SER A 51 -3.11 7.13 0.06
CA SER A 51 -2.97 6.83 -1.37
C SER A 51 -2.41 8.03 -2.13
N ILE A 52 -1.34 7.82 -2.88
CA ILE A 52 -0.78 8.81 -3.82
C ILE A 52 -1.16 8.39 -5.23
N ARG A 53 -2.08 9.15 -5.84
CA ARG A 53 -2.62 8.85 -7.18
C ARG A 53 -1.49 8.73 -8.21
N GLY A 54 -1.50 7.64 -8.97
CA GLY A 54 -0.52 7.39 -10.02
C GLY A 54 0.86 6.92 -9.53
N THR A 55 1.10 6.82 -8.21
CA THR A 55 2.41 6.42 -7.67
C THR A 55 2.32 5.18 -6.77
N GLY A 56 1.53 5.24 -5.70
CA GLY A 56 1.53 4.20 -4.68
C GLY A 56 0.94 4.63 -3.35
N TYR A 57 1.60 4.26 -2.26
CA TYR A 57 1.11 4.47 -0.90
C TYR A 57 2.21 5.04 0.00
N ILE A 58 1.80 5.75 1.04
CA ILE A 58 2.68 6.22 2.10
C ILE A 58 2.08 5.87 3.45
N LEU A 59 2.92 5.41 4.37
CA LEU A 59 2.56 5.18 5.76
C LEU A 59 2.90 6.45 6.57
N LYS A 60 1.90 7.12 7.11
CA LYS A 60 2.05 8.38 7.87
C LYS A 60 0.86 8.61 8.81
N GLU A 61 1.12 9.15 10.00
CA GLU A 61 0.07 9.65 10.93
C GLU A 61 -0.57 10.97 10.51
#